data_AF-A0A7K9I0W0-F1
#
_entry.id   AF-A0A7K9I0W0-F1
#
_cell.length_a   1.000
_cell.length_b   1.000
_cell.length_c   1.000
_cell.angle_alpha   90.00
_cell.angle_beta   90.00
_cell.angle_gamma   90.00
#
_symmetry.space_group_name_H-M   'P 1'
#
loop_
_entity.id
_entity.type
_entity.pdbx_description
1 polymer ?
#
loop_
_entity_poly.entity_id
_entity_poly.type
_entity_poly.pdbx_seq_one_letter_code
_entity_poly.pdbx_strand_id
1 'polypeptide(L)'
;IFLTFKQYQGLAGRSTNKVLQLYAAHGQRQKLQRSSVVTQLHGAIKKRLKQDMKSLHSFALELSKDFQRQSKICLYQVLTAVQGIQLQNEAMQMFQIKAFDLEQSLQEVTERYEKEKQKRRALHNSLVELRGNIRVHCRIRPLLPFDTAAEHSISQDRQRNFSETVIYATDDETVLIKCSRPGHASINKTFQFERVYNALESQDTVFADVAPLLTSLLDGYNVCIMAYGQTGSGKTYTMLGPELQENFANSIEDESELGIIPRAAQEVFRLISEKPPGSYWVEVSVVEVYNNEIFDLLAKDSCGKVFGIKRDVVTTREGKSDVPLLTYE
;
A
#
# COMPACT_ATOMS: atom_id res chain seq x y z
N ILE A 1 -35.10 -26.13 -47.57
CA ILE A 1 -35.75 -26.95 -48.63
C ILE A 1 -35.54 -26.23 -49.96
N PHE A 2 -34.30 -26.27 -50.45
CA PHE A 2 -33.93 -25.83 -51.78
C PHE A 2 -33.55 -27.11 -52.55
N LEU A 3 -33.91 -27.16 -53.83
CA LEU A 3 -33.51 -28.17 -54.82
C LEU A 3 -34.30 -29.49 -54.81
N THR A 4 -35.51 -29.45 -55.38
CA THR A 4 -36.05 -30.62 -56.13
C THR A 4 -36.90 -30.23 -57.34
N PHE A 5 -36.78 -28.99 -57.83
CA PHE A 5 -37.42 -28.56 -59.08
C PHE A 5 -36.77 -29.22 -60.32
N LYS A 6 -35.45 -29.49 -60.28
CA LYS A 6 -34.74 -30.23 -61.34
C LYS A 6 -35.10 -31.71 -61.42
N GLN A 7 -35.47 -32.36 -60.31
CA GLN A 7 -35.93 -33.77 -60.36
C GLN A 7 -37.36 -33.89 -60.93
N TYR A 8 -38.22 -32.87 -60.71
CA TYR A 8 -39.57 -32.85 -61.28
C TYR A 8 -39.58 -32.59 -62.80
N GLN A 9 -38.68 -31.75 -63.34
CA GLN A 9 -38.57 -31.52 -64.79
C GLN A 9 -38.05 -32.75 -65.55
N GLY A 10 -37.21 -33.59 -64.94
CA GLY A 10 -36.70 -34.82 -65.57
C GLY A 10 -37.73 -35.97 -65.68
N LEU A 11 -38.70 -36.02 -64.76
CA LEU A 11 -39.78 -37.01 -64.78
C LEU A 11 -40.88 -36.65 -65.79
N ALA A 12 -41.14 -35.35 -65.99
CA ALA A 12 -42.11 -34.87 -66.99
C ALA A 12 -41.62 -35.08 -68.44
N GLY A 13 -40.32 -34.94 -68.71
CA GLY A 13 -39.73 -35.12 -70.04
C GLY A 13 -39.51 -36.57 -70.49
N ARG A 14 -39.46 -37.54 -69.56
CA ARG A 14 -39.37 -38.99 -69.90
C ARG A 14 -40.74 -39.63 -70.15
N SER A 15 -41.82 -39.01 -69.69
CA SER A 15 -43.18 -39.52 -69.85
C SER A 15 -43.74 -39.21 -71.24
N THR A 16 -43.45 -38.04 -71.80
CA THR A 16 -43.95 -37.60 -73.12
C THR A 16 -43.36 -38.41 -74.29
N ASN A 17 -42.09 -38.83 -74.22
CA ASN A 17 -41.47 -39.66 -75.25
C ASN A 17 -41.97 -41.12 -75.27
N LYS A 18 -42.35 -41.69 -74.12
CA LYS A 18 -42.98 -43.03 -74.07
C LYS A 18 -44.43 -43.01 -74.57
N VAL A 19 -45.14 -41.91 -74.39
CA VAL A 19 -46.50 -41.73 -74.91
C VAL A 19 -46.47 -41.55 -76.43
N LEU A 20 -45.51 -40.81 -76.99
CA LEU A 20 -45.40 -40.61 -78.44
C LEU A 20 -44.97 -41.87 -79.22
N GLN A 21 -44.14 -42.76 -78.65
CA GLN A 21 -43.78 -44.04 -79.29
C GLN A 21 -44.92 -45.08 -79.27
N LEU A 22 -45.85 -45.01 -78.32
CA LEU A 22 -47.03 -45.88 -78.30
C LEU A 22 -48.12 -45.46 -79.31
N TYR A 23 -48.09 -44.21 -79.77
CA TYR A 23 -49.05 -43.69 -80.75
C TYR A 23 -48.67 -43.98 -82.22
N ALA A 24 -47.40 -44.31 -82.51
CA ALA A 24 -46.92 -44.52 -83.88
C ALA A 24 -47.04 -45.99 -84.39
N ALA A 25 -47.35 -46.97 -83.52
CA ALA A 25 -47.29 -48.39 -83.89
C ALA A 25 -48.64 -49.13 -83.96
N HIS A 26 -49.79 -48.46 -83.85
CA HIS A 26 -51.09 -49.13 -83.92
C HIS A 26 -52.16 -48.31 -84.65
N GLY A 27 -52.01 -48.27 -85.97
CA GLY A 27 -53.11 -48.02 -86.91
C GLY A 27 -53.90 -49.31 -87.16
N GLN A 28 -55.20 -49.26 -86.83
CA GLN A 28 -56.26 -50.23 -87.15
C GLN A 28 -56.41 -51.50 -86.26
N ARG A 29 -57.67 -51.72 -85.86
CA ARG A 29 -58.29 -52.83 -85.10
C ARG A 29 -57.97 -52.96 -83.59
N GLN A 30 -58.79 -52.30 -82.77
CA GLN A 30 -59.69 -52.93 -81.76
C GLN A 30 -60.17 -51.84 -80.77
N LYS A 31 -61.46 -51.52 -80.84
CA LYS A 31 -62.09 -50.33 -80.22
C LYS A 31 -62.89 -50.63 -78.94
N LEU A 32 -62.76 -51.80 -78.31
CA LEU A 32 -63.67 -52.21 -77.23
C LEU A 32 -63.07 -52.64 -75.88
N GLN A 33 -61.74 -52.75 -75.72
CA GLN A 33 -61.12 -53.00 -74.40
C GLN A 33 -60.40 -51.79 -73.77
N ARG A 34 -60.15 -50.73 -74.54
CA ARG A 34 -59.47 -49.51 -74.06
C ARG A 34 -60.35 -48.65 -73.13
N SER A 35 -61.68 -48.76 -73.21
CA SER A 35 -62.60 -47.89 -72.44
C SER A 35 -62.58 -48.19 -70.92
N SER A 36 -62.62 -49.49 -70.54
CA SER A 36 -62.70 -49.94 -69.13
C SER A 36 -61.39 -49.72 -68.35
N VAL A 37 -60.25 -50.07 -68.95
CA VAL A 37 -58.93 -49.90 -68.31
C VAL A 37 -58.61 -48.42 -68.13
N VAL A 38 -58.93 -47.58 -69.13
CA VAL A 38 -58.72 -46.13 -69.04
C VAL A 38 -59.61 -45.51 -67.96
N THR A 39 -60.88 -45.94 -67.80
CA THR A 39 -61.77 -45.42 -66.74
C THR A 39 -61.35 -45.88 -65.34
N GLN A 40 -60.91 -47.13 -65.15
CA GLN A 40 -60.36 -47.61 -63.87
C GLN A 40 -59.06 -46.88 -63.49
N LEU A 41 -58.15 -46.70 -64.47
CA LEU A 41 -56.90 -45.96 -64.26
C LEU A 41 -57.18 -44.49 -63.91
N HIS A 42 -58.13 -43.85 -64.60
CA HIS A 42 -58.56 -42.48 -64.30
C HIS A 42 -59.17 -42.36 -62.89
N GLY A 43 -59.98 -43.35 -62.48
CA GLY A 43 -60.55 -43.43 -61.13
C GLY A 43 -59.49 -43.62 -60.04
N ALA A 44 -58.49 -44.47 -60.28
CA ALA A 44 -57.37 -44.71 -59.37
C ALA A 44 -56.47 -43.47 -59.25
N ILE A 45 -56.15 -42.81 -60.38
CA ILE A 45 -55.40 -41.54 -60.39
C ILE A 45 -56.16 -40.44 -59.66
N LYS A 46 -57.47 -40.28 -59.91
CA LYS A 46 -58.31 -39.29 -59.22
C LYS A 46 -58.38 -39.54 -57.71
N LYS A 47 -58.47 -40.80 -57.27
CA LYS A 47 -58.41 -41.16 -55.85
C LYS A 47 -57.04 -40.84 -55.24
N ARG A 48 -55.95 -41.22 -55.91
CA ARG A 48 -54.57 -40.94 -55.46
C ARG A 48 -54.33 -39.43 -55.34
N LEU A 49 -54.68 -38.67 -56.38
CA LEU A 49 -54.54 -37.21 -56.39
C LEU A 49 -55.36 -36.56 -55.28
N LYS A 50 -56.58 -37.05 -55.01
CA LYS A 50 -57.42 -36.57 -53.90
C LYS A 50 -56.82 -36.89 -52.53
N GLN A 51 -56.13 -38.03 -52.39
CA GLN A 51 -55.47 -38.44 -51.16
C GLN A 51 -54.17 -37.66 -50.93
N ASP A 52 -53.40 -37.42 -51.99
CA ASP A 52 -52.19 -36.60 -51.95
C ASP A 52 -52.54 -35.12 -51.68
N MET A 53 -53.62 -34.58 -52.28
CA MET A 53 -54.12 -33.24 -51.96
C MET A 53 -54.56 -33.14 -50.49
N LYS A 54 -55.17 -34.19 -49.93
CA LYS A 54 -55.52 -34.23 -48.50
C LYS A 54 -54.28 -34.29 -47.61
N SER A 55 -53.26 -35.08 -47.96
CA SER A 55 -52.03 -35.17 -47.16
C SER A 55 -51.21 -33.87 -47.23
N LEU A 56 -51.17 -33.24 -48.41
CA LEU A 56 -50.53 -31.94 -48.59
C LEU A 56 -51.24 -30.86 -47.77
N HIS A 57 -52.59 -30.87 -47.75
CA HIS A 57 -53.36 -29.94 -46.94
C HIS A 57 -53.16 -30.19 -45.44
N SER A 58 -53.14 -31.43 -44.97
CA SER A 58 -52.87 -31.72 -43.55
C SER A 58 -51.45 -31.30 -43.16
N PHE A 59 -50.46 -31.54 -44.02
CA PHE A 59 -49.08 -31.12 -43.81
C PHE A 59 -48.93 -29.60 -43.76
N ALA A 60 -49.57 -28.87 -44.70
CA ALA A 60 -49.56 -27.41 -44.70
C ALA A 60 -50.22 -26.82 -43.45
N LEU A 61 -51.30 -27.45 -42.96
CA LEU A 61 -51.97 -27.05 -41.73
C LEU A 61 -51.09 -27.29 -40.49
N GLU A 62 -50.37 -28.41 -40.44
CA GLU A 62 -49.46 -28.76 -39.35
C GLU A 62 -48.23 -27.86 -39.33
N LEU A 63 -47.62 -27.59 -40.49
CA LEU A 63 -46.54 -26.63 -40.64
C LEU A 63 -46.96 -25.22 -40.20
N SER A 64 -48.18 -24.79 -40.53
CA SER A 64 -48.72 -23.50 -40.10
C SER A 64 -48.88 -23.43 -38.58
N LYS A 65 -49.38 -24.49 -37.94
CA LYS A 65 -49.50 -24.58 -36.48
C LYS A 65 -48.14 -24.58 -35.78
N ASP A 66 -47.18 -25.32 -36.31
CA ASP A 66 -45.82 -25.38 -35.78
C ASP A 66 -45.11 -24.03 -35.91
N PHE A 67 -45.24 -23.38 -37.07
CA PHE A 67 -44.71 -22.04 -37.27
C PHE A 67 -45.33 -21.04 -36.29
N GLN A 68 -46.66 -21.09 -36.09
CA GLN A 68 -47.34 -20.23 -35.13
C GLN A 68 -46.90 -20.51 -33.69
N ARG A 69 -46.65 -21.77 -33.32
CA ARG A 69 -46.14 -22.16 -32.00
C ARG A 69 -44.72 -21.66 -31.78
N GLN A 70 -43.82 -21.87 -32.74
CA GLN A 70 -42.44 -21.40 -32.68
C GLN A 70 -42.36 -19.87 -32.62
N SER A 71 -43.16 -19.18 -33.42
CA SER A 71 -43.27 -17.72 -33.40
C SER A 71 -43.68 -17.21 -32.01
N LYS A 72 -44.69 -17.84 -31.37
CA LYS A 72 -45.12 -17.48 -30.00
C LYS A 72 -44.02 -17.71 -28.96
N ILE A 73 -43.28 -18.82 -29.05
CA ILE A 73 -42.18 -19.13 -28.13
C ILE A 73 -41.06 -18.10 -28.27
N CYS A 74 -40.65 -17.79 -29.51
CA CYS A 74 -39.63 -16.79 -29.79
C CYS A 74 -40.05 -15.41 -29.26
N LEU A 75 -41.29 -14.99 -29.50
CA LEU A 75 -41.84 -13.74 -28.96
C LEU A 75 -41.78 -13.69 -27.43
N TYR A 76 -42.14 -14.79 -26.76
CA TYR A 76 -42.08 -14.85 -25.30
C TYR A 76 -40.64 -14.75 -24.78
N GLN A 77 -39.69 -15.45 -25.41
CA GLN A 77 -38.27 -15.37 -25.05
C GLN A 77 -37.72 -13.95 -25.22
N VAL A 78 -38.02 -13.29 -26.34
CA VAL A 78 -37.63 -11.90 -26.58
C VAL A 78 -38.23 -10.97 -25.54
N LEU A 79 -39.52 -11.12 -25.21
CA LEU A 79 -40.18 -10.32 -24.19
C LEU A 79 -39.52 -10.48 -22.81
N THR A 80 -39.23 -11.71 -22.39
CA THR A 80 -38.54 -11.97 -21.11
C THR A 80 -37.12 -11.41 -21.09
N ALA A 81 -36.39 -11.48 -22.21
CA ALA A 81 -35.05 -10.91 -22.32
C ALA A 81 -35.08 -9.38 -22.22
N VAL A 82 -36.04 -8.71 -22.89
CA VAL A 82 -36.22 -7.26 -22.84
C VAL A 82 -36.57 -6.80 -21.42
N GLN A 83 -37.48 -7.50 -20.73
CA GLN A 83 -37.81 -7.20 -19.34
C GLN A 83 -36.60 -7.38 -18.41
N GLY A 84 -35.79 -8.42 -18.63
CA GLY A 84 -34.55 -8.63 -17.87
C GLY A 84 -33.54 -7.50 -18.06
N ILE A 85 -33.35 -7.03 -19.29
CA ILE A 85 -32.46 -5.89 -19.61
C ILE A 85 -32.98 -4.60 -18.97
N GLN A 86 -34.30 -4.38 -18.97
CA GLN A 86 -34.91 -3.20 -18.33
C GLN A 86 -34.57 -3.13 -16.84
N LEU A 87 -34.75 -4.24 -16.11
CA LEU A 87 -34.40 -4.35 -14.69
C LEU A 87 -32.90 -4.13 -14.43
N GLN A 88 -32.04 -4.67 -15.31
CA GLN A 88 -30.60 -4.46 -15.21
C GLN A 88 -30.20 -2.99 -15.45
N ASN A 89 -30.85 -2.31 -16.40
CA ASN A 89 -30.62 -0.88 -16.63
C ASN A 89 -31.01 -0.03 -15.43
N GLU A 90 -32.15 -0.31 -14.78
CA GLU A 90 -32.57 0.37 -13.55
C GLU A 90 -31.56 0.14 -12.42
N ALA A 91 -31.10 -1.10 -12.23
CA ALA A 91 -30.06 -1.42 -11.26
C ALA A 91 -28.74 -0.67 -11.58
N MET A 92 -28.35 -0.60 -12.85
CA MET A 92 -27.14 0.10 -13.29
C MET A 92 -27.23 1.61 -13.02
N GLN A 93 -28.38 2.24 -13.26
CA GLN A 93 -28.61 3.65 -12.91
C GLN A 93 -28.50 3.88 -11.40
N MET A 94 -29.07 2.99 -10.58
CA MET A 94 -28.95 3.07 -9.12
C MET A 94 -27.50 2.93 -8.65
N PHE A 95 -26.70 2.07 -9.28
CA PHE A 95 -25.27 1.97 -8.96
C PHE A 95 -24.49 3.21 -9.39
N GLN A 96 -24.82 3.82 -10.53
CA GLN A 96 -24.18 5.08 -10.97
C GLN A 96 -24.43 6.22 -9.98
N ILE A 97 -25.66 6.37 -9.47
CA ILE A 97 -25.98 7.38 -8.45
C ILE A 97 -25.18 7.12 -7.17
N LYS A 98 -25.15 5.87 -6.68
CA LYS A 98 -24.37 5.52 -5.48
C LYS A 98 -22.87 5.74 -5.65
N ALA A 99 -22.32 5.46 -6.84
CA ALA A 99 -20.92 5.70 -7.13
C ALA A 99 -20.60 7.20 -7.09
N PHE A 100 -21.47 8.03 -7.68
CA PHE A 100 -21.36 9.48 -7.64
C PHE A 100 -21.43 10.03 -6.21
N ASP A 101 -22.40 9.58 -5.41
CA ASP A 101 -22.53 10.00 -4.00
C ASP A 101 -21.29 9.60 -3.18
N LEU A 102 -20.74 8.41 -3.43
CA LEU A 102 -19.54 7.94 -2.75
C LEU A 102 -18.30 8.75 -3.15
N GLU A 103 -18.15 9.08 -4.43
CA GLU A 103 -17.07 9.95 -4.94
C GLU A 103 -17.16 11.35 -4.30
N GLN A 104 -18.35 11.92 -4.23
CA GLN A 104 -18.57 13.22 -3.59
C GLN A 104 -18.24 13.17 -2.09
N SER A 105 -18.68 12.12 -1.39
CA SER A 105 -18.36 11.93 0.02
C SER A 105 -16.86 11.74 0.24
N LEU A 106 -16.16 11.02 -0.65
CA LEU A 106 -14.72 10.82 -0.56
C LEU A 106 -13.97 12.14 -0.77
N GLN A 107 -14.40 12.95 -1.74
CA GLN A 107 -13.83 14.28 -1.97
C GLN A 107 -14.00 15.17 -0.73
N GLU A 108 -15.20 15.21 -0.15
CA GLU A 108 -15.46 16.02 1.05
C GLU A 108 -14.61 15.58 2.25
N VAL A 109 -14.50 14.27 2.49
CA VAL A 109 -13.65 13.72 3.55
C VAL A 109 -12.18 14.06 3.32
N THR A 110 -11.71 13.98 2.07
CA THR A 110 -10.33 14.31 1.70
C THR A 110 -10.03 15.78 1.95
N GLU A 111 -10.93 16.69 1.57
CA GLU A 111 -10.77 18.13 1.82
C GLU A 111 -10.79 18.47 3.31
N ARG A 112 -11.67 17.83 4.09
CA ARG A 112 -11.71 18.00 5.55
C ARG A 112 -10.42 17.49 6.19
N TYR A 113 -9.91 16.34 5.75
CA TYR A 113 -8.66 15.77 6.23
C TYR A 113 -7.48 16.69 5.95
N GLU A 114 -7.36 17.25 4.74
CA GLU A 114 -6.26 18.17 4.42
C GLU A 114 -6.34 19.49 5.23
N LYS A 115 -7.54 20.04 5.44
CA LYS A 115 -7.73 21.21 6.32
C LYS A 115 -7.30 20.91 7.76
N GLU A 116 -7.68 19.76 8.28
CA GLU A 116 -7.32 19.37 9.65
C GLU A 116 -5.83 19.08 9.79
N LYS A 117 -5.22 18.46 8.78
CA LYS A 117 -3.77 18.25 8.70
C LYS A 117 -2.99 19.57 8.72
N GLN A 118 -3.45 20.59 7.98
CA GLN A 118 -2.87 21.93 7.99
C GLN A 118 -3.00 22.60 9.36
N LYS A 119 -4.17 22.51 10.01
CA LYS A 119 -4.37 23.04 11.38
C LYS A 119 -3.47 22.34 12.40
N ARG A 120 -3.39 21.01 12.36
CA ARG A 120 -2.51 20.21 13.22
C ARG A 120 -1.05 20.67 13.08
N ARG A 121 -0.57 20.85 11.85
CA ARG A 121 0.79 21.36 11.58
C ARG A 121 1.01 22.75 12.18
N ALA A 122 0.08 23.67 11.96
CA ALA A 122 0.19 25.03 12.52
C ALA A 122 0.19 25.04 14.06
N LEU A 123 -0.69 24.27 14.69
CA LEU A 123 -0.75 24.14 16.15
C LEU A 123 0.50 23.48 16.72
N HIS A 124 1.00 22.42 16.08
CA HIS A 124 2.22 21.74 16.49
C HIS A 124 3.42 22.69 16.45
N ASN A 125 3.58 23.45 15.36
CA ASN A 125 4.64 24.45 15.23
C ASN A 125 4.54 25.53 16.32
N SER A 126 3.33 26.03 16.56
CA SER A 126 3.09 27.05 17.60
C SER A 126 3.46 26.52 18.98
N LEU A 127 3.14 25.26 19.27
CA LEU A 127 3.51 24.61 20.54
C LEU A 127 5.03 24.47 20.67
N VAL A 128 5.72 24.08 19.59
CA VAL A 128 7.18 23.95 19.57
C VAL A 128 7.86 25.30 19.79
N GLU A 129 7.38 26.36 19.13
CA GLU A 129 7.88 27.72 19.29
C GLU A 129 7.64 28.26 20.71
N LEU A 130 6.46 28.01 21.29
CA LEU A 130 6.12 28.44 22.66
C LEU A 130 6.98 27.75 23.72
N ARG A 131 7.36 26.48 23.51
CA ARG A 131 8.34 25.79 24.35
C ARG A 131 9.77 26.29 24.15
N GLY A 132 10.04 26.95 23.03
CA GLY A 132 11.36 27.43 22.65
C GLY A 132 12.03 26.54 21.60
N ASN A 133 12.71 27.19 20.67
CA ASN A 133 13.42 26.54 19.55
C ASN A 133 14.76 25.92 19.98
N ILE A 134 15.33 26.39 21.09
CA ILE A 134 16.54 25.83 21.71
C ILE A 134 16.15 25.40 23.11
N ARG A 135 16.31 24.10 23.37
CA ARG A 135 15.94 23.45 24.62
C ARG A 135 17.17 22.81 25.23
N VAL A 136 17.34 22.97 26.54
CA VAL A 136 18.48 22.40 27.25
C VAL A 136 17.97 21.50 28.36
N HIS A 137 18.18 20.20 28.17
CA HIS A 137 17.83 19.18 29.15
C HIS A 137 19.11 18.71 29.86
N CYS A 138 19.02 18.45 31.15
CA CYS A 138 20.07 17.84 31.95
C CYS A 138 19.71 16.38 32.20
N ARG A 139 20.65 15.44 32.03
CA ARG A 139 20.46 14.04 32.41
C ARG A 139 21.54 13.61 33.38
N ILE A 140 21.14 13.16 34.56
CA ILE A 140 22.01 12.61 35.58
C ILE A 140 22.05 11.10 35.37
N ARG A 141 23.23 10.53 35.10
CA ARG A 141 23.38 9.07 35.01
C ARG A 141 23.45 8.42 36.39
N PRO A 142 23.04 7.15 36.54
CA PRO A 142 23.29 6.39 37.76
C PRO A 142 24.78 6.17 38.01
N LEU A 143 25.13 5.93 39.27
CA LEU A 143 26.48 5.50 39.66
C LEU A 143 26.75 4.09 39.15
N LEU A 144 27.91 3.89 38.54
CA LEU A 144 28.34 2.61 37.99
C LEU A 144 29.35 1.94 38.94
N PRO A 145 29.52 0.61 38.91
CA PRO A 145 30.42 -0.10 39.84
C PRO A 145 31.87 0.41 39.82
N PHE A 146 32.35 0.90 38.68
CA PHE A 146 33.70 1.46 38.55
C PHE A 146 33.84 2.85 39.19
N ASP A 147 32.75 3.59 39.41
CA ASP A 147 32.78 4.88 40.14
C ASP A 147 33.04 4.67 41.63
N THR A 148 32.73 3.48 42.15
CA THR A 148 32.99 3.07 43.54
C THR A 148 34.33 2.34 43.72
N ALA A 149 34.92 1.80 42.66
CA ALA A 149 36.07 0.89 42.73
C ALA A 149 37.46 1.56 42.67
N ALA A 150 37.54 2.90 42.71
CA ALA A 150 38.83 3.63 42.65
C ALA A 150 39.70 3.54 43.93
N GLU A 151 39.42 2.61 44.86
CA GLU A 151 40.15 2.43 46.13
C GLU A 151 40.84 1.05 46.30
N HIS A 152 41.35 0.43 45.23
CA HIS A 152 42.19 -0.79 45.34
C HIS A 152 43.64 -0.65 44.87
N SER A 153 44.16 0.58 44.84
CA SER A 153 45.60 0.83 44.76
C SER A 153 46.17 0.97 46.18
N ILE A 154 46.86 -0.07 46.64
CA ILE A 154 47.52 -0.17 47.94
C ILE A 154 48.55 0.96 48.11
N SER A 155 48.22 2.00 48.87
CA SER A 155 49.21 2.82 49.57
C SER A 155 48.56 3.53 50.77
N GLN A 156 49.08 3.19 51.96
CA GLN A 156 48.72 3.79 53.23
C GLN A 156 49.26 5.23 53.29
N ASP A 157 48.48 6.23 52.89
CA ASP A 157 48.53 7.55 53.54
C ASP A 157 47.29 8.43 53.21
N ARG A 158 46.53 8.75 54.26
CA ARG A 158 45.71 9.97 54.48
C ARG A 158 45.02 10.64 53.28
N GLN A 159 43.82 10.17 52.94
CA GLN A 159 42.51 10.88 53.06
C GLN A 159 41.49 10.13 52.20
N ARG A 160 40.49 9.55 52.88
CA ARG A 160 39.38 8.81 52.26
C ARG A 160 38.64 9.71 51.27
N ASN A 161 38.79 9.45 49.98
CA ASN A 161 37.96 10.07 48.95
C ASN A 161 36.72 9.19 48.79
N PHE A 162 35.76 9.35 49.71
CA PHE A 162 34.45 8.73 49.52
C PHE A 162 33.87 9.20 48.19
N SER A 163 33.43 8.26 47.34
CA SER A 163 32.56 8.57 46.19
C SER A 163 31.24 9.13 46.74
N GLU A 164 31.23 10.42 47.02
CA GLU A 164 30.05 11.14 47.50
C GLU A 164 29.22 11.58 46.31
N THR A 165 27.91 11.33 46.34
CA THR A 165 26.98 11.89 45.36
C THR A 165 26.97 13.40 45.51
N VAL A 166 27.57 14.12 44.56
CA VAL A 166 27.67 15.58 44.60
C VAL A 166 26.54 16.30 43.85
N ILE A 167 25.72 15.58 43.08
CA ILE A 167 24.66 16.13 42.22
C ILE A 167 23.31 15.56 42.65
N TYR A 168 22.32 16.44 42.80
CA TYR A 168 20.95 16.09 43.18
C TYR A 168 19.97 16.82 42.27
N ALA A 169 18.99 16.11 41.71
CA ALA A 169 17.81 16.76 41.14
C ALA A 169 16.90 17.19 42.31
N THR A 170 16.64 18.48 42.45
CA THR A 170 15.69 18.99 43.47
C THR A 170 14.25 18.91 42.98
N ASP A 171 14.05 19.07 41.68
CA ASP A 171 12.78 18.95 40.96
C ASP A 171 13.10 18.66 39.47
N ASP A 172 12.07 18.65 38.61
CA ASP A 172 12.20 18.34 37.19
C ASP A 172 12.88 19.44 36.36
N GLU A 173 13.23 20.59 36.96
CA GLU A 173 13.84 21.74 36.28
C GLU A 173 15.18 22.15 36.92
N THR A 174 15.45 21.72 38.15
CA THR A 174 16.52 22.27 38.98
C THR A 174 17.49 21.19 39.45
N VAL A 175 18.78 21.43 39.22
CA VAL A 175 19.90 20.62 39.73
C VAL A 175 20.66 21.38 40.82
N LEU A 176 20.86 20.72 41.95
CA LEU A 176 21.73 21.16 43.04
C LEU A 176 23.06 20.39 43.01
N ILE A 177 24.16 21.13 42.95
CA ILE A 177 25.52 20.61 43.05
C ILE A 177 26.11 21.03 44.40
N LYS A 178 26.42 20.05 45.25
CA LYS A 178 27.11 20.28 46.53
C LYS A 178 28.60 20.09 46.32
N CYS A 179 29.36 21.18 46.38
CA CYS A 179 30.83 21.12 46.34
C CYS A 179 31.38 21.23 47.76
N SER A 180 31.79 20.09 48.33
CA SER A 180 32.57 20.05 49.57
C SER A 180 34.03 19.77 49.23
N ARG A 181 34.92 20.72 49.49
CA ARG A 181 36.37 20.52 49.33
C ARG A 181 37.04 20.64 50.70
N PRO A 182 37.95 19.72 51.07
CA PRO A 182 38.67 19.83 52.35
C PRO A 182 39.34 21.20 52.49
N GLY A 183 39.11 21.88 53.62
CA GLY A 183 39.68 23.20 53.89
C GLY A 183 38.96 24.39 53.26
N HIS A 184 37.87 24.18 52.52
CA HIS A 184 37.02 25.24 51.97
C HIS A 184 35.60 25.15 52.53
N ALA A 185 34.91 26.29 52.65
CA ALA A 185 33.48 26.30 52.94
C ALA A 185 32.71 25.53 51.86
N SER A 186 31.71 24.74 52.25
CA SER A 186 30.84 24.04 51.31
C SER A 186 30.14 25.05 50.41
N ILE A 187 30.31 24.93 49.09
CA ILE A 187 29.65 25.79 48.11
C ILE A 187 28.59 24.95 47.41
N ASN A 188 27.34 25.38 47.55
CA ASN A 188 26.23 24.81 46.80
C ASN A 188 25.98 25.67 45.56
N LYS A 189 25.86 25.03 44.39
CA LYS A 189 25.48 25.68 43.13
C LYS A 189 24.19 25.09 42.62
N THR A 190 23.29 25.94 42.17
CA THR A 190 22.01 25.53 41.59
C THR A 190 21.96 25.95 40.14
N PHE A 191 21.48 25.06 39.28
CA PHE A 191 21.31 25.29 37.84
C PHE A 191 19.89 24.93 37.44
N GLN A 192 19.27 25.77 36.61
CA GLN A 192 17.93 25.55 36.07
C GLN A 192 18.02 25.14 34.60
N PHE A 193 17.19 24.19 34.21
CA PHE A 193 17.05 23.60 32.90
C PHE A 193 15.56 23.47 32.56
N GLU A 194 15.24 23.24 31.29
CA GLU A 194 13.85 22.98 30.88
C GLU A 194 13.37 21.60 31.36
N ARG A 195 14.31 20.66 31.47
CA ARG A 195 14.05 19.33 32.02
C ARG A 195 15.30 18.74 32.64
N VAL A 196 15.17 18.11 33.81
CA VAL A 196 16.23 17.44 34.55
C VAL A 196 15.85 15.99 34.77
N TYR A 197 16.50 15.09 34.04
CA TYR A 197 16.31 13.66 34.22
C TYR A 197 17.16 13.13 35.38
N ASN A 198 16.51 12.46 36.31
CA ASN A 198 17.18 11.82 37.44
C ASN A 198 17.82 10.48 37.03
N ALA A 199 18.65 9.92 37.91
CA ALA A 199 19.41 8.69 37.66
C ALA A 199 18.56 7.43 37.44
N LEU A 200 17.29 7.44 37.82
CA LEU A 200 16.36 6.31 37.72
C LEU A 200 15.47 6.42 36.48
N GLU A 201 15.52 7.53 35.74
CA GLU A 201 14.67 7.74 34.58
C GLU A 201 15.15 6.95 33.35
N SER A 202 14.19 6.26 32.73
CA SER A 202 14.41 5.36 31.61
C SER A 202 14.68 6.11 30.30
N GLN A 203 15.20 5.38 29.32
CA GLN A 203 15.38 5.87 27.96
C GLN A 203 14.05 6.25 27.31
N ASP A 204 12.96 5.53 27.61
CA ASP A 204 11.61 5.87 27.14
C ASP A 204 11.18 7.26 27.59
N THR A 205 11.45 7.60 28.84
CA THR A 205 11.08 8.89 29.42
C THR A 205 11.83 10.03 28.73
N VAL A 206 13.13 9.84 28.48
CA VAL A 206 13.94 10.80 27.72
C VAL A 206 13.45 10.91 26.27
N PHE A 207 13.12 9.79 25.63
CA PHE A 207 12.63 9.79 24.25
C PHE A 207 11.25 10.42 24.10
N ALA A 208 10.37 10.31 25.10
CA ALA A 208 9.03 10.90 25.06
C ALA A 208 9.07 12.42 24.88
N ASP A 209 10.08 13.10 25.41
CA ASP A 209 10.27 14.54 25.24
C ASP A 209 10.88 14.91 23.87
N VAL A 210 11.58 13.97 23.24
CA VAL A 210 12.21 14.12 21.91
C VAL A 210 11.25 13.77 20.77
N ALA A 211 10.36 12.80 20.97
CA ALA A 211 9.45 12.27 19.95
C ALA A 211 8.61 13.35 19.23
N PRO A 212 8.09 14.41 19.89
CA PRO A 212 7.39 15.49 19.21
C PRO A 212 8.24 16.20 18.14
N LEU A 213 9.56 16.26 18.31
CA LEU A 213 10.46 16.87 17.32
C LEU A 213 10.50 16.08 16.01
N LEU A 214 10.28 14.76 16.05
CA LEU A 214 10.22 13.92 14.85
C LEU A 214 8.99 14.25 13.98
N THR A 215 7.90 14.70 14.62
CA THR A 215 6.74 15.22 13.88
C THR A 215 7.10 16.52 13.16
N SER A 216 7.85 17.43 13.81
CA SER A 216 8.37 18.64 13.16
C SER A 216 9.29 18.32 11.98
N LEU A 217 10.13 17.28 12.10
CA LEU A 217 10.97 16.78 11.02
C LEU A 217 10.15 16.37 9.79
N LEU A 218 9.09 15.56 9.98
CA LEU A 218 8.19 15.14 8.89
C LEU A 218 7.34 16.28 8.33
N ASP A 219 7.13 17.33 9.12
CA ASP A 219 6.51 18.59 8.71
C ASP A 219 7.51 19.52 7.98
N GLY A 220 8.75 19.09 7.72
CA GLY A 220 9.73 19.82 6.91
C GLY A 220 10.60 20.81 7.68
N TYR A 221 10.71 20.68 9.00
CA TYR A 221 11.61 21.47 9.83
C TYR A 221 12.94 20.76 10.08
N ASN A 222 14.02 21.52 10.18
CA ASN A 222 15.32 20.98 10.58
C ASN A 222 15.35 20.79 12.10
N VAL A 223 15.72 19.60 12.54
CA VAL A 223 15.84 19.24 13.96
C VAL A 223 17.27 18.80 14.24
N CYS A 224 17.84 19.28 15.35
CA CYS A 224 19.16 18.89 15.81
C CYS A 224 19.09 18.48 17.28
N ILE A 225 19.59 17.28 17.61
CA ILE A 225 19.66 16.74 18.96
C ILE A 225 21.13 16.51 19.27
N MET A 226 21.62 17.12 20.34
CA MET A 226 23.04 17.04 20.73
C MET A 226 23.15 16.54 22.16
N ALA A 227 24.06 15.59 22.38
CA ALA A 227 24.45 15.16 23.72
C ALA A 227 25.80 15.79 24.10
N TYR A 228 25.82 16.52 25.22
CA TYR A 228 27.02 17.22 25.72
C TYR A 228 27.40 16.74 27.12
N GLY A 229 28.70 16.69 27.41
CA GLY A 229 29.24 16.27 28.70
C GLY A 229 30.64 15.66 28.62
N GLN A 230 31.28 15.42 29.76
CA GLN A 230 32.60 14.79 29.83
C GLN A 230 32.59 13.31 29.38
N THR A 231 33.76 12.73 29.13
CA THR A 231 33.88 11.27 28.93
C THR A 231 33.34 10.52 30.15
N GLY A 232 32.56 9.47 29.91
CA GLY A 232 31.89 8.71 30.97
C GLY A 232 30.62 9.34 31.53
N SER A 233 30.13 10.48 31.01
CA SER A 233 28.88 11.10 31.50
C SER A 233 27.59 10.46 30.98
N GLY A 234 27.67 9.50 30.05
CA GLY A 234 26.48 8.84 29.47
C GLY A 234 25.98 9.40 28.13
N LYS A 235 26.81 10.18 27.39
CA LYS A 235 26.44 10.69 26.04
C LYS A 235 26.08 9.57 25.07
N THR A 236 26.98 8.59 24.90
CA THR A 236 26.79 7.43 24.01
C THR A 236 25.58 6.60 24.45
N TYR A 237 25.45 6.34 25.76
CA TYR A 237 24.28 5.64 26.31
C TYR A 237 22.97 6.36 26.01
N THR A 238 22.93 7.70 26.08
CA THR A 238 21.73 8.47 25.75
C THR A 238 21.38 8.40 24.27
N MET A 239 22.37 8.51 23.38
CA MET A 239 22.12 8.55 21.93
C MET A 239 21.90 7.17 21.32
N LEU A 240 22.67 6.16 21.71
CA LEU A 240 22.64 4.82 21.11
C LEU A 240 22.05 3.75 22.04
N GLY A 241 22.23 3.90 23.36
CA GLY A 241 21.91 2.87 24.36
C GLY A 241 23.16 2.13 24.84
N PRO A 242 23.01 1.00 25.55
CA PRO A 242 24.13 0.14 25.92
C PRO A 242 24.85 -0.38 24.67
N GLU A 243 26.15 -0.67 24.78
CA GLU A 243 26.94 -1.24 23.68
C GLU A 243 26.27 -2.53 23.18
N LEU A 244 25.70 -2.46 21.97
CA LEU A 244 25.23 -3.61 21.22
C LEU A 244 26.47 -4.46 20.88
N GLN A 245 26.76 -5.46 21.69
CA GLN A 245 27.69 -6.52 21.32
C GLN A 245 27.24 -7.07 19.96
N GLU A 246 28.19 -7.30 19.05
CA GLU A 246 28.09 -7.42 17.57
C GLU A 246 27.11 -8.46 16.96
N ASN A 247 26.11 -8.95 17.70
CA ASN A 247 25.11 -9.89 17.22
C ASN A 247 23.77 -9.18 17.00
N PHE A 248 23.69 -8.47 15.88
CA PHE A 248 22.58 -7.61 15.43
C PHE A 248 21.25 -8.34 15.12
N ALA A 249 20.97 -9.53 15.67
CA ALA A 249 19.82 -10.33 15.23
C ALA A 249 18.98 -11.03 16.29
N ASN A 250 19.43 -11.26 17.53
CA ASN A 250 18.74 -12.24 18.39
C ASN A 250 18.48 -11.86 19.87
N SER A 251 18.79 -10.65 20.33
CA SER A 251 18.38 -10.21 21.68
C SER A 251 17.27 -9.15 21.59
N ILE A 252 16.04 -9.63 21.40
CA ILE A 252 14.78 -8.86 21.56
C ILE A 252 14.59 -8.41 23.04
N GLU A 253 15.48 -8.82 23.94
CA GLU A 253 15.23 -8.80 25.37
C GLU A 253 15.44 -7.46 26.07
N ASP A 254 15.95 -6.41 25.40
CA ASP A 254 16.03 -5.08 26.04
C ASP A 254 15.80 -3.89 25.10
N GLU A 255 14.68 -3.90 24.35
CA GLU A 255 14.21 -2.71 23.62
C GLU A 255 14.07 -1.48 24.54
N SER A 256 13.89 -1.70 25.85
CA SER A 256 13.72 -0.66 26.87
C SER A 256 14.97 0.22 27.06
N GLU A 257 16.17 -0.32 26.78
CA GLU A 257 17.43 0.42 26.95
C GLU A 257 17.93 1.13 25.68
N LEU A 258 17.24 0.97 24.55
CA LEU A 258 17.60 1.63 23.29
C LEU A 258 17.72 3.15 23.46
N GLY A 259 18.73 3.75 22.83
CA GLY A 259 18.94 5.20 22.88
C GLY A 259 18.00 6.00 21.96
N ILE A 260 18.23 7.31 21.91
CA ILE A 260 17.43 8.23 21.08
C ILE A 260 17.47 7.86 19.59
N ILE A 261 18.64 7.52 19.04
CA ILE A 261 18.82 7.25 17.60
C ILE A 261 17.99 6.03 17.13
N PRO A 262 18.14 4.82 17.71
CA PRO A 262 17.36 3.66 17.28
C PRO A 262 15.86 3.86 17.46
N ARG A 263 15.43 4.50 18.56
CA ARG A 263 14.01 4.82 18.81
C ARG A 263 13.47 5.83 17.82
N ALA A 264 14.25 6.86 17.49
CA ALA A 264 13.88 7.85 16.48
C ALA A 264 13.75 7.22 15.10
N ALA A 265 14.65 6.31 14.72
CA ALA A 265 14.55 5.59 13.45
C ALA A 265 13.25 4.77 13.39
N GLN A 266 12.96 3.98 14.43
CA GLN A 266 11.73 3.18 14.50
C GLN A 266 10.47 4.07 14.41
N GLU A 267 10.45 5.17 15.16
CA GLU A 267 9.31 6.10 15.18
C GLU A 267 9.12 6.83 13.85
N VAL A 268 10.21 7.25 13.19
CA VAL A 268 10.14 7.85 11.85
C VAL A 268 9.56 6.87 10.84
N PHE A 269 10.03 5.62 10.81
CA PHE A 269 9.48 4.62 9.90
C PHE A 269 8.03 4.25 10.23
N ARG A 270 7.66 4.22 11.52
CA ARG A 270 6.27 4.05 11.96
C ARG A 270 5.38 5.17 11.41
N LEU A 271 5.78 6.43 11.59
CA LEU A 271 5.04 7.60 11.12
C LEU A 271 4.96 7.66 9.58
N ILE A 272 6.01 7.24 8.87
CA ILE A 272 5.99 7.14 7.40
C ILE A 272 5.02 6.05 6.94
N SER A 273 4.95 4.91 7.64
CA SER A 273 4.06 3.79 7.29
C SER A 273 2.57 4.13 7.40
N GLU A 274 2.21 5.11 8.21
CA GLU A 274 0.84 5.63 8.33
C GLU A 274 0.43 6.51 7.14
N LYS A 275 1.37 6.85 6.25
CA LYS A 275 1.14 7.72 5.09
C LYS A 275 1.05 6.89 3.81
N PRO A 276 0.39 7.43 2.75
CA PRO A 276 0.35 6.75 1.47
C PRO A 276 1.76 6.40 0.96
N PRO A 277 1.94 5.24 0.29
CA PRO A 277 3.24 4.84 -0.22
C PRO A 277 3.79 5.90 -1.18
N GLY A 278 5.09 6.18 -1.07
CA GLY A 278 5.77 7.21 -1.89
C GLY A 278 5.64 8.65 -1.36
N SER A 279 5.08 8.86 -0.17
CA SER A 279 4.98 10.21 0.41
C SER A 279 6.33 10.78 0.86
N TYR A 280 7.30 9.93 1.18
CA TYR A 280 8.60 10.32 1.75
C TYR A 280 9.73 9.47 1.17
N TRP A 281 10.90 10.08 1.01
CA TRP A 281 12.18 9.39 0.83
C TRP A 281 13.07 9.69 2.05
N VAL A 282 13.81 8.68 2.51
CA VAL A 282 14.72 8.79 3.65
C VAL A 282 16.12 8.48 3.13
N GLU A 283 17.06 9.35 3.46
CA GLU A 283 18.49 9.18 3.16
C GLU A 283 19.25 9.35 4.48
N VAL A 284 20.20 8.44 4.75
CA VAL A 284 21.01 8.50 5.97
C VAL A 284 22.48 8.65 5.62
N SER A 285 23.16 9.59 6.26
CA SER A 285 24.62 9.70 6.25
C SER A 285 25.15 9.72 7.68
N VAL A 286 26.32 9.10 7.88
CA VAL A 286 26.97 9.02 9.19
C VAL A 286 28.39 9.58 9.07
N VAL A 287 28.69 10.57 9.90
CA VAL A 287 29.90 11.38 9.78
C VAL A 287 30.54 11.57 11.15
N GLU A 288 31.86 11.46 11.19
CA GLU A 288 32.68 11.84 12.34
C GLU A 288 33.42 13.15 12.07
N VAL A 289 33.41 14.05 13.05
CA VAL A 289 34.22 15.28 13.02
C VAL A 289 35.33 15.14 14.06
N TYR A 290 36.56 14.98 13.60
CA TYR A 290 37.73 14.83 14.46
C TYR A 290 38.82 15.82 14.04
N ASN A 291 39.29 16.63 15.00
CA ASN A 291 40.32 17.65 14.79
C ASN A 291 40.06 18.56 13.57
N ASN A 292 38.83 19.07 13.45
CA ASN A 292 38.34 19.89 12.32
C ASN A 292 38.35 19.19 10.95
N GLU A 293 38.54 17.88 10.90
CA GLU A 293 38.42 17.07 9.68
C GLU A 293 37.12 16.25 9.73
N ILE A 294 36.50 16.07 8.56
CA ILE A 294 35.26 15.32 8.40
C ILE A 294 35.56 13.96 7.79
N PHE A 295 35.07 12.90 8.41
CA PHE A 295 35.23 11.52 7.97
C PHE A 295 33.86 10.90 7.71
N ASP A 296 33.65 10.39 6.50
CA ASP A 296 32.44 9.66 6.12
C ASP A 296 32.55 8.21 6.61
N LEU A 297 31.74 7.85 7.60
CA LEU A 297 31.78 6.54 8.25
C LEU A 297 31.06 5.44 7.46
N LEU A 298 30.24 5.79 6.47
CA LEU A 298 29.56 4.83 5.59
C LEU A 298 30.36 4.51 4.33
N ALA A 299 31.35 5.34 3.99
CA ALA A 299 32.14 5.15 2.79
C ALA A 299 33.03 3.89 2.88
N LYS A 300 32.91 3.01 1.87
CA LYS A 300 33.73 1.80 1.74
C LYS A 300 34.96 2.13 0.90
N ASP A 301 36.15 1.88 1.44
CA ASP A 301 37.38 2.02 0.65
C ASP A 301 37.52 0.86 -0.35
N SER A 302 38.35 1.06 -1.38
CA SER A 302 38.60 0.13 -2.50
C SER A 302 39.11 -1.26 -2.04
N CYS A 303 39.52 -1.38 -0.77
CA CYS A 303 40.01 -2.61 -0.13
C CYS A 303 38.98 -3.27 0.81
N GLY A 304 37.74 -2.78 0.89
CA GLY A 304 36.66 -3.39 1.69
C GLY A 304 36.83 -3.26 3.21
N LYS A 305 37.75 -2.41 3.69
CA LYS A 305 37.81 -2.02 5.10
C LYS A 305 37.05 -0.71 5.31
N VAL A 306 36.12 -0.72 6.25
CA VAL A 306 35.35 0.44 6.69
C VAL A 306 36.28 1.33 7.52
N PHE A 307 36.94 2.30 6.90
CA PHE A 307 37.63 3.35 7.64
C PHE A 307 37.34 4.70 6.98
N GLY A 308 36.90 5.64 7.81
CA GLY A 308 36.24 6.86 7.39
C GLY A 308 37.00 7.61 6.30
N ILE A 309 36.37 7.79 5.14
CA ILE A 309 36.97 8.54 4.03
C ILE A 309 36.88 10.02 4.35
N LYS A 310 38.02 10.70 4.38
CA LYS A 310 38.09 12.14 4.62
C LYS A 310 37.32 12.90 3.52
N ARG A 311 36.45 13.82 3.94
CA ARG A 311 35.66 14.70 3.06
C ARG A 311 35.99 16.16 3.35
N ASP A 312 35.91 16.98 2.30
CA ASP A 312 36.08 18.44 2.42
C ASP A 312 34.72 19.12 2.54
N VAL A 313 34.67 20.21 3.33
CA VAL A 313 33.47 21.06 3.42
C VAL A 313 33.53 22.14 2.35
N VAL A 314 32.48 22.24 1.55
CA VAL A 314 32.31 23.30 0.55
C VAL A 314 31.22 24.24 1.04
N THR A 315 31.53 25.52 1.16
CA THR A 315 30.51 26.54 1.46
C THR A 315 30.06 27.18 0.15
N THR A 316 28.77 27.08 -0.14
CA THR A 316 28.18 27.70 -1.33
C THR A 316 28.17 29.22 -1.19
N ARG A 317 27.99 29.91 -2.32
CA ARG A 317 27.91 31.39 -2.36
C ARG A 317 26.74 31.97 -1.55
N GLU A 318 25.77 31.13 -1.21
CA GLU A 318 24.59 31.46 -0.41
C GLU A 318 24.82 31.29 1.10
N GLY A 319 26.04 30.89 1.52
CA GLY A 319 26.37 30.66 2.92
C GLY A 319 25.94 29.30 3.47
N LYS A 320 25.46 28.40 2.61
CA LYS A 320 25.13 27.02 2.99
C LYS A 320 26.41 26.18 2.94
N SER A 321 26.76 25.55 4.07
CA SER A 321 27.84 24.55 4.11
C SER A 321 27.32 23.20 3.68
N ASP A 322 28.04 22.55 2.78
CA ASP A 322 27.73 21.23 2.25
C ASP A 322 28.99 20.34 2.25
N VAL A 323 28.81 19.04 2.39
CA VAL A 323 29.90 18.05 2.34
C VAL A 323 29.68 17.23 1.07
N PRO A 324 30.27 17.62 -0.07
CA PRO A 324 30.06 16.90 -1.32
C PRO A 324 30.52 15.45 -1.22
N LEU A 325 29.85 14.60 -2.00
CA LEU A 325 30.16 13.18 -2.18
C LEU A 325 29.89 12.27 -0.96
N LEU A 326 29.21 12.74 0.09
CA LEU A 326 28.80 11.88 1.20
C LEU A 326 28.10 10.61 0.71
N THR A 327 28.38 9.52 1.40
CA THR A 327 27.70 8.24 1.19
C THR A 327 26.33 8.30 1.86
N TYR A 328 25.31 7.90 1.12
CA TYR A 328 23.93 7.82 1.60
C TYR A 328 23.44 6.37 1.47
N GLU A 329 22.79 5.88 2.53
CA GLU A 329 22.04 4.61 2.52
C GLU A 329 20.53 4.84 2.58
#